data_AF-A0A1I3LWV9-F1
#
_entry.id   AF-A0A1I3LWV9-F1
#
_cell.length_a   1.000
_cell.length_b   1.000
_cell.length_c   1.000
_cell.angle_alpha   90.00
_cell.angle_beta   90.00
_cell.angle_gamma   90.00
#
_symmetry.space_group_name_H-M   'P 1'
#
loop_
_entity.id
_entity.type
_entity.pdbx_description
1 polymer ?
#
loop_
_entity_poly.entity_id
_entity_poly.type
_entity_poly.pdbx_seq_one_letter_code
_entity_poly.pdbx_strand_id
1 'polypeptide(L)'
;MENTNPLENPVSKQEFNGYWIPRHNAKVMKQGLEENKAPFLPDSTGNIKAEPIYNMATGYCLPANRLIPVQFAKMQNGYNSNVVATRTTLGGMENGIKENEKGVFYNFKDEQGEIHTSSLFFAEQTQNPDALIAASKDKIQQKTNLKDYSMVIASSEPKEYLGTYMAACRSGMKLSVEPQIAEEFKKKLMPTLENDLKKQEERNKELPTLSNLLFDADKRATEITKSLSQSVEQNQAPKQQKKQTQDMEMCF
;
A
#
# COMPACT_ATOMS: atom_id res chain seq x y z
N MET A 1 19.21 16.39 5.18
CA MET A 1 19.55 15.00 5.52
C MET A 1 18.32 14.17 5.20
N GLU A 2 18.37 13.40 4.12
CA GLU A 2 17.27 12.54 3.69
C GLU A 2 17.03 11.47 4.75
N ASN A 3 15.78 11.35 5.19
CA ASN A 3 15.38 10.28 6.10
C ASN A 3 15.43 8.97 5.32
N THR A 4 16.51 8.22 5.49
CA THR A 4 16.80 6.97 4.78
C THR A 4 16.07 5.77 5.37
N ASN A 5 15.14 5.96 6.32
CA ASN A 5 14.36 4.86 6.90
C ASN A 5 13.34 4.34 5.88
N PRO A 6 13.53 3.14 5.33
CA PRO A 6 12.67 2.61 4.28
C PRO A 6 11.34 2.04 4.76
N LEU A 7 11.13 2.01 6.09
CA LEU A 7 9.86 1.72 6.71
C LEU A 7 9.01 2.99 6.87
N GLU A 8 9.65 4.15 6.83
CA GLU A 8 8.98 5.44 6.88
C GLU A 8 8.70 5.86 5.45
N ASN A 9 7.42 5.88 5.08
CA ASN A 9 7.01 6.59 3.89
C ASN A 9 7.16 8.08 4.24
N PRO A 10 8.13 8.83 3.69
CA PRO A 10 8.50 10.16 4.17
C PRO A 10 7.47 11.24 3.79
N VAL A 11 6.25 10.85 3.46
CA VAL A 11 5.19 11.74 2.99
C VAL A 11 4.51 12.36 4.20
N SER A 12 4.75 13.65 4.43
CA SER A 12 4.05 14.43 5.43
C SER A 12 2.54 14.43 5.20
N LYS A 13 1.75 14.67 6.25
CA LYS A 13 0.28 14.76 6.15
C LYS A 13 -0.18 15.80 5.12
N GLN A 14 0.60 16.87 4.92
CA GLN A 14 0.32 17.89 3.91
C GLN A 14 0.57 17.38 2.48
N GLU A 15 1.62 16.59 2.26
CA GLU A 15 1.90 15.96 0.96
C GLU A 15 0.91 14.82 0.66
N PHE A 16 0.41 14.15 1.69
CA PHE A 16 -0.58 13.08 1.56
C PHE A 16 -1.99 13.63 1.27
N ASN A 17 -2.39 14.71 1.97
CA ASN A 17 -3.73 15.28 1.89
C ASN A 17 -3.90 16.40 0.89
N GLY A 18 -2.82 17.08 0.52
CA GLY A 18 -2.92 18.41 -0.08
C GLY A 18 -3.59 18.45 -1.44
N TYR A 19 -3.47 17.41 -2.27
CA TYR A 19 -3.60 17.65 -3.71
C TYR A 19 -4.32 16.57 -4.51
N TRP A 20 -5.03 15.65 -3.89
CA TRP A 20 -5.66 14.52 -4.58
C TRP A 20 -6.80 14.87 -5.55
N ILE A 21 -7.34 13.86 -6.26
CA ILE A 21 -8.70 13.86 -6.82
C ILE A 21 -9.58 13.05 -5.85
N PRO A 22 -9.85 13.54 -4.61
CA PRO A 22 -10.40 12.71 -3.53
C PRO A 22 -11.78 12.21 -3.91
N ARG A 23 -12.52 13.02 -4.66
CA ARG A 23 -13.84 12.69 -5.20
C ARG A 23 -13.79 11.51 -6.18
N HIS A 24 -12.75 11.41 -7.01
CA HIS A 24 -12.59 10.27 -7.92
C HIS A 24 -12.31 9.00 -7.13
N ASN A 25 -11.37 9.05 -6.18
CA ASN A 25 -11.01 7.87 -5.40
C ASN A 25 -12.14 7.43 -4.45
N ALA A 26 -12.87 8.38 -3.86
CA ALA A 26 -14.09 8.10 -3.12
C ALA A 26 -15.16 7.44 -4.01
N LYS A 27 -15.32 7.91 -5.26
CA LYS A 27 -16.25 7.31 -6.23
C LYS A 27 -15.86 5.87 -6.55
N VAL A 28 -14.59 5.63 -6.89
CA VAL A 28 -14.07 4.30 -7.25
C VAL A 28 -14.18 3.35 -6.06
N MET A 29 -13.79 3.79 -4.86
CA MET A 29 -13.91 2.97 -3.65
C MET A 29 -15.36 2.66 -3.32
N LYS A 30 -16.27 3.65 -3.39
CA LYS A 30 -17.71 3.45 -3.13
C LYS A 30 -18.28 2.39 -4.07
N GLN A 31 -18.06 2.55 -5.37
CA GLN A 31 -18.50 1.58 -6.38
C GLN A 31 -17.90 0.19 -6.10
N GLY A 32 -16.62 0.12 -5.76
CA GLY A 32 -15.96 -1.13 -5.37
C GLY A 32 -16.59 -1.83 -4.17
N LEU A 33 -16.99 -1.06 -3.15
CA LEU A 33 -17.69 -1.61 -1.97
C LEU A 33 -19.09 -2.11 -2.33
N GLU A 34 -19.82 -1.35 -3.15
CA GLU A 34 -21.18 -1.69 -3.59
C GLU A 34 -21.19 -2.95 -4.47
N GLU A 35 -20.18 -3.11 -5.33
CA GLU A 35 -20.04 -4.28 -6.21
C GLU A 35 -19.33 -5.48 -5.55
N ASN A 36 -18.86 -5.36 -4.31
CA ASN A 36 -17.97 -6.35 -3.66
C ASN A 36 -16.72 -6.68 -4.48
N LYS A 37 -16.15 -5.67 -5.15
CA LYS A 37 -14.94 -5.79 -5.98
C LYS A 37 -13.77 -4.92 -5.52
N ALA A 38 -13.85 -4.37 -4.31
CA ALA A 38 -12.73 -3.61 -3.77
C ALA A 38 -11.54 -4.54 -3.44
N PRO A 39 -10.29 -4.14 -3.76
CA PRO A 39 -9.11 -5.00 -3.65
C PRO A 39 -8.78 -5.43 -2.22
N PHE A 40 -9.32 -4.70 -1.24
CA PHE A 40 -9.14 -4.96 0.18
C PHE A 40 -10.30 -5.75 0.80
N LEU A 41 -11.27 -6.22 0.00
CA LEU A 41 -12.32 -7.13 0.48
C LEU A 41 -11.91 -8.59 0.31
N PRO A 42 -12.37 -9.49 1.20
CA PRO A 42 -12.07 -10.91 1.08
C PRO A 42 -12.82 -11.57 -0.08
N ASP A 43 -12.25 -12.65 -0.60
CA ASP A 43 -12.95 -13.62 -1.42
C ASP A 43 -13.91 -14.50 -0.57
N SER A 44 -14.58 -15.46 -1.22
CA SER A 44 -15.50 -16.38 -0.56
C SER A 44 -14.87 -17.26 0.53
N THR A 45 -13.54 -17.35 0.58
CA THR A 45 -12.78 -18.11 1.58
C THR A 45 -12.26 -17.25 2.73
N GLY A 46 -12.53 -15.94 2.72
CA GLY A 46 -12.03 -15.00 3.72
C GLY A 46 -10.61 -14.49 3.42
N ASN A 47 -10.02 -14.86 2.28
CA ASN A 47 -8.68 -14.43 1.90
C ASN A 47 -8.72 -13.11 1.13
N ILE A 48 -7.77 -12.23 1.38
CA ILE A 48 -7.58 -10.98 0.64
C ILE A 48 -6.32 -11.08 -0.19
N LYS A 49 -6.43 -10.78 -1.49
CA LYS A 49 -5.27 -10.72 -2.39
C LYS A 49 -4.51 -9.40 -2.20
N ALA A 50 -3.67 -9.36 -1.16
CA ALA A 50 -2.83 -8.21 -0.83
C ALA A 50 -1.50 -8.25 -1.62
N GLU A 51 -1.45 -7.56 -2.75
CA GLU A 51 -0.24 -7.46 -3.58
C GLU A 51 0.42 -6.08 -3.47
N PRO A 52 1.76 -5.99 -3.39
CA PRO A 52 2.45 -4.73 -3.58
C PRO A 52 2.28 -4.23 -5.01
N ILE A 53 2.31 -2.92 -5.20
CA ILE A 53 2.56 -2.31 -6.50
C ILE A 53 3.72 -1.34 -6.34
N TYR A 54 4.80 -1.57 -7.08
CA TYR A 54 6.04 -0.82 -6.98
C TYR A 54 6.10 0.31 -8.01
N ASN A 55 6.61 1.46 -7.59
CA ASN A 55 6.97 2.54 -8.50
C ASN A 55 8.35 2.27 -9.08
N MET A 56 8.46 2.10 -10.39
CA MET A 56 9.73 1.85 -11.09
C MET A 56 10.81 2.92 -10.82
N ALA A 57 10.42 4.17 -10.59
CA ALA A 57 11.37 5.25 -10.33
C ALA A 57 12.09 5.09 -8.98
N THR A 58 11.37 4.61 -7.96
CA THR A 58 11.87 4.58 -6.58
C THR A 58 12.13 3.18 -6.05
N GLY A 59 11.53 2.16 -6.66
CA GLY A 59 11.58 0.77 -6.19
C GLY A 59 10.67 0.47 -5.00
N TYR A 60 10.01 1.48 -4.43
CA TYR A 60 9.16 1.31 -3.25
C TYR A 60 7.71 0.98 -3.63
N CYS A 61 7.03 0.24 -2.75
CA CYS A 61 5.59 0.04 -2.83
C CYS A 61 4.86 1.39 -2.74
N LEU A 62 3.80 1.56 -3.52
CA LEU A 62 3.01 2.77 -3.51
C LEU A 62 2.37 3.04 -2.13
N PRO A 63 2.24 4.31 -1.71
CA PRO A 63 1.42 4.73 -0.57
C PRO A 63 -0.05 4.34 -0.74
N ALA A 64 -0.82 4.22 0.33
CA ALA A 64 -2.25 3.86 0.33
C ALA A 64 -3.08 4.71 -0.62
N ASN A 65 -2.80 6.01 -0.66
CA ASN A 65 -3.49 6.90 -1.58
C ASN A 65 -3.28 6.39 -3.02
N ARG A 66 -2.07 6.16 -3.51
CA ARG A 66 -1.86 5.69 -4.89
C ARG A 66 -2.14 4.19 -5.07
N LEU A 67 -1.82 3.36 -4.08
CA LEU A 67 -1.93 1.91 -4.17
C LEU A 67 -3.38 1.47 -4.39
N ILE A 68 -4.33 2.00 -3.60
CA ILE A 68 -5.73 1.53 -3.66
C ILE A 68 -6.36 1.79 -5.05
N PRO A 69 -6.37 3.01 -5.60
CA PRO A 69 -6.87 3.28 -6.96
C PRO A 69 -6.12 2.50 -8.04
N VAL A 70 -4.80 2.33 -7.89
CA VAL A 70 -4.00 1.56 -8.85
C VAL A 70 -4.35 0.07 -8.78
N GLN A 71 -4.66 -0.47 -7.60
CA GLN A 71 -5.19 -1.83 -7.43
C GLN A 71 -6.57 -2.01 -8.08
N PHE A 72 -7.46 -1.02 -7.94
CA PHE A 72 -8.73 -1.03 -8.69
C PHE A 72 -8.50 -1.09 -10.20
N ALA A 73 -7.60 -0.26 -10.73
CA ALA A 73 -7.26 -0.26 -12.15
C ALA A 73 -6.65 -1.61 -12.60
N LYS A 74 -5.77 -2.20 -11.77
CA LYS A 74 -5.19 -3.53 -12.01
C LYS A 74 -6.28 -4.59 -12.15
N MET A 75 -7.21 -4.66 -11.19
CA MET A 75 -8.31 -5.61 -11.18
C MET A 75 -9.26 -5.40 -12.37
N GLN A 76 -9.64 -4.15 -12.65
CA GLN A 76 -10.59 -3.83 -13.72
C GLN A 76 -10.06 -4.19 -15.11
N ASN A 77 -8.76 -4.02 -15.34
CA ASN A 77 -8.13 -4.28 -16.64
C ASN A 77 -7.46 -5.66 -16.73
N GLY A 78 -7.45 -6.45 -15.64
CA GLY A 78 -6.82 -7.77 -15.62
C GLY A 78 -5.29 -7.72 -15.74
N TYR A 79 -4.64 -6.67 -15.24
CA TYR A 79 -3.18 -6.55 -15.29
C TYR A 79 -2.50 -7.46 -14.27
N ASN A 80 -1.41 -8.11 -14.67
CA ASN A 80 -0.66 -9.07 -13.87
C ASN A 80 0.57 -8.45 -13.22
N SER A 81 1.19 -7.44 -13.84
CA SER A 81 2.39 -6.80 -13.31
C SER A 81 2.12 -6.02 -12.02
N ASN A 82 3.09 -6.05 -11.12
CA ASN A 82 3.08 -5.31 -9.84
C ASN A 82 4.01 -4.10 -9.91
N VAL A 83 4.23 -3.55 -11.11
CA VAL A 83 5.14 -2.44 -11.36
C VAL A 83 4.44 -1.41 -12.22
N VAL A 84 4.55 -0.16 -11.81
CA VAL A 84 4.06 0.98 -12.56
C VAL A 84 5.16 2.01 -12.78
N ALA A 85 5.07 2.75 -13.87
CA ALA A 85 6.00 3.80 -14.22
C ALA A 85 5.25 5.07 -14.68
N THR A 86 5.91 6.22 -14.54
CA THR A 86 5.44 7.48 -15.12
C THR A 86 5.89 7.59 -16.57
N ARG A 87 5.26 8.48 -17.35
CA ARG A 87 5.72 8.79 -18.73
C ARG A 87 7.18 9.24 -18.76
N THR A 88 7.64 10.01 -17.78
CA THR A 88 9.04 10.43 -17.67
C THR A 88 9.97 9.24 -17.46
N THR A 89 9.62 8.33 -16.56
CA THR A 89 10.40 7.11 -16.31
C THR A 89 10.48 6.23 -17.56
N LEU A 90 9.37 6.07 -18.27
CA LEU A 90 9.31 5.29 -19.52
C LEU A 90 10.14 5.92 -20.63
N GLY A 91 10.06 7.25 -20.80
CA GLY A 91 10.86 7.99 -21.78
C GLY A 91 12.36 7.84 -21.55
N GLY A 92 12.82 7.86 -20.30
CA GLY A 92 14.21 7.60 -19.94
C GLY A 92 14.69 6.16 -20.21
N MET A 93 13.76 5.23 -20.46
CA MET A 93 14.04 3.84 -20.85
C MET A 93 13.82 3.60 -22.35
N GLU A 94 13.58 4.66 -23.13
CA GLU A 94 13.20 4.58 -24.54
C GLU A 94 11.98 3.66 -24.78
N ASN A 95 11.10 3.56 -23.78
CA ASN A 95 9.89 2.75 -23.85
C ASN A 95 8.66 3.67 -23.98
N GLY A 96 7.83 3.42 -24.99
CA GLY A 96 6.60 4.17 -25.20
C GLY A 96 5.41 3.61 -24.43
N ILE A 97 4.34 4.41 -24.36
CA ILE A 97 3.02 3.95 -23.95
C ILE A 97 2.26 3.51 -25.22
N LYS A 98 1.51 2.41 -25.16
CA LYS A 98 0.68 1.97 -26.30
C LYS A 98 -0.39 3.03 -26.61
N GLU A 99 -0.85 3.06 -27.85
CA GLU A 99 -1.84 4.04 -28.28
C GLU A 99 -3.14 3.92 -27.46
N ASN A 100 -3.75 5.06 -27.13
CA ASN A 100 -5.02 5.17 -26.39
C ASN A 100 -5.01 4.64 -24.94
N GLU A 101 -3.88 4.20 -24.42
CA GLU A 101 -3.74 3.80 -23.02
C GLU A 101 -3.92 4.98 -22.05
N LYS A 102 -4.66 4.74 -20.98
CA LYS A 102 -4.90 5.70 -19.90
C LYS A 102 -4.25 5.23 -18.63
N GLY A 103 -3.39 6.08 -18.05
CA GLY A 103 -2.77 5.80 -16.76
C GLY A 103 -3.67 6.21 -15.60
N VAL A 104 -3.33 5.74 -14.42
CA VAL A 104 -3.99 6.15 -13.17
C VAL A 104 -3.43 7.50 -12.75
N PHE A 105 -4.29 8.51 -12.75
CA PHE A 105 -3.89 9.87 -12.40
C PHE A 105 -3.65 10.02 -10.91
N TYR A 106 -2.58 10.73 -10.57
CA TYR A 106 -2.32 11.18 -9.22
C TYR A 106 -1.69 12.56 -9.28
N ASN A 107 -1.91 13.33 -8.22
CA ASN A 107 -1.29 14.62 -8.06
C ASN A 107 -0.14 14.52 -7.06
N PHE A 108 0.84 15.41 -7.22
CA PHE A 108 1.96 15.56 -6.32
C PHE A 108 2.36 17.04 -6.27
N LYS A 109 3.13 17.39 -5.24
CA LYS A 109 3.68 18.72 -5.05
C LYS A 109 5.18 18.65 -5.30
N ASP A 110 5.72 19.62 -6.03
CA ASP A 110 7.17 19.74 -6.19
C ASP A 110 7.80 20.45 -4.98
N GLU A 111 9.12 20.65 -5.02
CA GLU A 111 9.89 21.28 -3.95
C GLU A 111 9.51 22.77 -3.75
N GLN A 112 9.06 23.43 -4.82
CA GLN A 112 8.62 24.84 -4.83
C GLN A 112 7.20 24.99 -4.29
N GLY A 113 6.48 23.88 -4.25
CA GLY A 113 5.15 23.78 -3.71
C GLY A 113 4.03 23.88 -4.73
N GLU A 114 4.37 23.80 -6.02
CA GLU A 114 3.40 23.77 -7.11
C GLU A 114 2.78 22.39 -7.26
N ILE A 115 1.53 22.38 -7.69
CA ILE A 115 0.74 21.15 -7.84
C ILE A 115 0.87 20.66 -9.26
N HIS A 116 1.31 19.42 -9.39
CA HIS A 116 1.46 18.73 -10.65
C HIS A 116 0.56 17.51 -10.71
N THR A 117 0.13 17.17 -11.92
CA THR A 117 -0.59 15.93 -12.21
C THR A 117 0.32 15.00 -12.99
N SER A 118 0.37 13.74 -12.59
CA SER A 118 1.06 12.67 -13.30
C SER A 118 0.16 11.44 -13.44
N SER A 119 0.62 10.48 -14.21
CA SER A 119 -0.08 9.22 -14.46
C SER A 119 0.87 8.06 -14.25
N LEU A 120 0.36 7.00 -13.64
CA LEU A 120 1.03 5.72 -13.49
C LEU A 120 0.50 4.75 -14.55
N PHE A 121 1.40 4.09 -15.25
CA PHE A 121 1.11 3.08 -16.27
C PHE A 121 1.69 1.74 -15.84
N PHE A 122 0.91 0.67 -15.95
CA PHE A 122 1.40 -0.69 -15.78
C PHE A 122 2.30 -1.12 -16.95
N ALA A 123 3.12 -2.16 -16.74
CA ALA A 123 3.98 -2.69 -17.79
C ALA A 123 3.19 -3.07 -19.06
N GLU A 124 2.02 -3.66 -18.89
CA GLU A 124 1.11 -4.09 -19.96
C GLU A 124 0.66 -2.95 -20.88
N GLN A 125 0.71 -1.71 -20.38
CA GLN A 125 0.33 -0.49 -21.12
C GLN A 125 1.50 0.10 -21.93
N THR A 126 2.69 -0.50 -21.87
CA THR A 126 3.89 -0.01 -22.55
C THR A 126 4.17 -0.77 -23.84
N GLN A 127 4.94 -0.17 -24.75
CA GLN A 127 5.34 -0.81 -26.00
C GLN A 127 6.23 -2.04 -25.76
N ASN A 128 7.02 -2.05 -24.69
CA ASN A 128 7.84 -3.18 -24.26
C ASN A 128 7.62 -3.51 -22.77
N PRO A 129 6.60 -4.31 -22.43
CA PRO A 129 6.29 -4.68 -21.04
C PRO A 129 7.43 -5.40 -20.34
N ASP A 130 8.09 -6.33 -21.03
CA ASP A 130 9.15 -7.17 -20.47
C ASP A 130 10.37 -6.34 -20.09
N ALA A 131 10.73 -5.31 -20.87
CA ALA A 131 11.81 -4.40 -20.53
C ALA A 131 11.53 -3.63 -19.23
N LEU A 132 10.28 -3.19 -19.01
CA LEU A 132 9.92 -2.52 -17.75
C LEU A 132 10.04 -3.48 -16.57
N ILE A 133 9.50 -4.69 -16.72
CA ILE A 133 9.53 -5.71 -15.67
C ILE A 133 10.98 -6.11 -15.36
N ALA A 134 11.81 -6.37 -16.36
CA ALA A 134 13.21 -6.74 -16.18
C ALA A 134 13.98 -5.65 -15.44
N ALA A 135 13.87 -4.39 -15.88
CA ALA A 135 14.55 -3.26 -15.26
C ALA A 135 14.08 -2.99 -13.81
N SER A 136 12.87 -3.41 -13.46
CA SER A 136 12.34 -3.24 -12.10
C SER A 136 12.95 -4.20 -11.07
N LYS A 137 13.42 -5.38 -11.49
CA LYS A 137 13.89 -6.44 -10.58
C LYS A 137 15.02 -5.96 -9.67
N ASP A 138 15.96 -5.20 -10.22
CA ASP A 138 17.12 -4.69 -9.47
C ASP A 138 16.80 -3.41 -8.68
N LYS A 139 15.63 -2.80 -8.91
CA LYS A 139 15.19 -1.58 -8.24
C LYS A 139 14.25 -1.83 -7.07
N ILE A 140 13.47 -2.92 -7.11
CA ILE A 140 12.47 -3.20 -6.07
C ILE A 140 13.13 -3.30 -4.70
N GLN A 141 12.72 -2.41 -3.79
CA GLN A 141 13.21 -2.35 -2.42
C GLN A 141 12.21 -3.00 -1.47
N GLN A 142 12.03 -4.32 -1.58
CA GLN A 142 11.25 -5.06 -0.59
C GLN A 142 12.16 -5.42 0.60
N LYS A 143 12.00 -4.68 1.71
CA LYS A 143 12.97 -4.75 2.83
C LYS A 143 12.58 -5.71 3.95
N THR A 144 11.47 -6.43 3.80
CA THR A 144 10.96 -7.32 4.85
C THR A 144 11.00 -8.77 4.38
N ASN A 145 11.52 -9.67 5.21
CA ASN A 145 11.48 -11.12 4.99
C ASN A 145 10.14 -11.74 5.42
N LEU A 146 9.06 -10.98 5.33
CA LEU A 146 7.75 -11.34 5.89
C LEU A 146 6.84 -12.09 4.91
N LYS A 147 7.26 -12.33 3.66
CA LYS A 147 6.44 -12.95 2.61
C LYS A 147 5.82 -14.31 2.99
N ASP A 148 6.48 -15.06 3.87
CA ASP A 148 6.05 -16.39 4.29
C ASP A 148 5.12 -16.36 5.52
N TYR A 149 4.86 -15.17 6.06
CA TYR A 149 3.97 -14.94 7.21
C TYR A 149 2.56 -14.60 6.74
N SER A 150 1.61 -14.80 7.66
CA SER A 150 0.19 -14.49 7.44
C SER A 150 -0.30 -13.47 8.46
N MET A 151 -1.21 -12.61 8.04
CA MET A 151 -1.90 -11.64 8.87
C MET A 151 -3.41 -11.89 8.82
N VAL A 152 -4.06 -11.58 9.93
CA VAL A 152 -5.53 -11.57 10.04
C VAL A 152 -5.97 -10.16 10.40
N ILE A 153 -6.92 -9.60 9.65
CA ILE A 153 -7.56 -8.34 10.04
C ILE A 153 -8.53 -8.63 11.19
N ALA A 154 -8.24 -8.05 12.36
CA ALA A 154 -9.02 -8.27 13.58
C ALA A 154 -9.98 -7.10 13.93
N SER A 155 -9.98 -6.02 13.14
CA SER A 155 -10.78 -4.82 13.43
C SER A 155 -11.51 -4.32 12.19
N SER A 156 -12.78 -3.98 12.35
CA SER A 156 -13.60 -3.33 11.32
C SER A 156 -13.36 -1.82 11.23
N GLU A 157 -12.57 -1.23 12.13
CA GLU A 157 -12.25 0.21 12.10
C GLU A 157 -11.44 0.57 10.85
N PRO A 158 -11.86 1.56 10.04
CA PRO A 158 -11.24 1.79 8.73
C PRO A 158 -9.73 2.01 8.73
N LYS A 159 -9.20 2.73 9.74
CA LYS A 159 -7.76 2.93 9.92
C LYS A 159 -7.03 1.61 10.14
N GLU A 160 -7.54 0.75 11.02
CA GLU A 160 -6.89 -0.52 11.36
C GLU A 160 -7.05 -1.54 10.22
N TYR A 161 -8.24 -1.62 9.63
CA TYR A 161 -8.53 -2.51 8.51
C TYR A 161 -7.62 -2.20 7.31
N LEU A 162 -7.65 -0.96 6.82
CA LEU A 162 -6.82 -0.55 5.70
C LEU A 162 -5.34 -0.53 6.08
N GLY A 163 -4.98 -0.17 7.30
CA GLY A 163 -3.59 -0.23 7.76
C GLY A 163 -3.01 -1.64 7.73
N THR A 164 -3.80 -2.64 8.12
CA THR A 164 -3.41 -4.06 8.06
C THR A 164 -3.30 -4.53 6.61
N TYR A 165 -4.26 -4.18 5.75
CA TYR A 165 -4.19 -4.44 4.32
C TYR A 165 -2.93 -3.85 3.67
N MET A 166 -2.63 -2.59 3.96
CA MET A 166 -1.45 -1.89 3.45
C MET A 166 -0.15 -2.51 3.98
N ALA A 167 -0.11 -2.96 5.24
CA ALA A 167 1.04 -3.67 5.80
C ALA A 167 1.29 -4.99 5.05
N ALA A 168 0.23 -5.77 4.77
CA ALA A 168 0.33 -6.99 4.00
C ALA A 168 0.84 -6.73 2.57
N CYS A 169 0.30 -5.73 1.87
CA CYS A 169 0.78 -5.34 0.54
C CYS A 169 2.28 -5.01 0.54
N ARG A 170 2.75 -4.17 1.47
CA ARG A 170 4.16 -3.73 1.52
C ARG A 170 5.13 -4.87 1.86
N SER A 171 4.67 -5.82 2.66
CA SER A 171 5.49 -6.91 3.18
C SER A 171 5.43 -8.19 2.35
N GLY A 172 4.38 -8.35 1.53
CA GLY A 172 4.08 -9.57 0.80
C GLY A 172 3.42 -10.65 1.65
N MET A 173 2.95 -10.33 2.85
CA MET A 173 2.26 -11.30 3.73
C MET A 173 0.92 -11.74 3.15
N LYS A 174 0.54 -12.99 3.42
CA LYS A 174 -0.84 -13.46 3.18
C LYS A 174 -1.79 -12.72 4.11
N LEU A 175 -2.99 -12.41 3.64
CA LEU A 175 -3.98 -11.66 4.42
C LEU A 175 -5.33 -12.36 4.39
N SER A 176 -5.98 -12.43 5.55
CA SER A 176 -7.34 -12.94 5.69
C SER A 176 -8.15 -12.08 6.65
N VAL A 177 -9.47 -12.19 6.57
CA VAL A 177 -10.42 -11.50 7.44
C VAL A 177 -11.70 -12.31 7.54
N GLU A 178 -12.34 -12.27 8.71
CA GLU A 178 -13.67 -12.85 8.85
C GLU A 178 -14.71 -12.04 8.07
N PRO A 179 -15.65 -12.67 7.35
CA PRO A 179 -16.65 -11.96 6.55
C PRO A 179 -17.44 -10.89 7.33
N GLN A 180 -17.71 -11.14 8.62
CA GLN A 180 -18.44 -10.20 9.47
C GLN A 180 -17.65 -8.90 9.69
N ILE A 181 -16.33 -8.99 9.92
CA ILE A 181 -15.43 -7.84 10.07
C ILE A 181 -15.39 -7.02 8.77
N ALA A 182 -15.34 -7.68 7.61
CA ALA A 182 -15.34 -7.02 6.31
C ALA A 182 -16.66 -6.27 6.04
N GLU A 183 -17.80 -6.88 6.37
CA GLU A 183 -19.12 -6.23 6.21
C GLU A 183 -19.31 -5.04 7.16
N GLU A 184 -18.85 -5.14 8.41
CA GLU A 184 -18.83 -3.99 9.31
C GLU A 184 -17.92 -2.87 8.82
N PHE A 185 -16.73 -3.22 8.31
CA PHE A 185 -15.81 -2.25 7.75
C PHE A 185 -16.43 -1.49 6.59
N LYS A 186 -17.14 -2.17 5.67
CA LYS A 186 -17.90 -1.53 4.59
C LYS A 186 -18.88 -0.49 5.13
N LYS A 187 -19.65 -0.83 6.17
CA LYS A 187 -20.61 0.07 6.82
C LYS A 187 -19.92 1.28 7.46
N LYS A 188 -18.74 1.09 8.08
CA LYS A 188 -17.98 2.18 8.73
C LYS A 188 -17.27 3.10 7.73
N LEU A 189 -16.82 2.58 6.59
CA LEU A 189 -16.14 3.37 5.56
C LEU A 189 -17.11 4.15 4.67
N MET A 190 -18.30 3.61 4.39
CA MET A 190 -19.26 4.21 3.45
C MET A 190 -19.60 5.69 3.76
N PRO A 191 -19.88 6.10 5.02
CA PRO A 191 -20.18 7.50 5.34
C PRO A 191 -19.07 8.47 4.94
N THR A 192 -17.80 8.09 5.11
CA THR A 192 -16.65 8.90 4.68
C THR A 192 -16.63 9.06 3.16
N LEU A 193 -16.89 7.98 2.41
CA LEU A 193 -16.89 8.02 0.94
C LEU A 193 -18.02 8.90 0.42
N GLU A 194 -19.23 8.73 0.95
CA GLU A 194 -20.40 9.53 0.59
C GLU A 194 -20.19 11.01 0.92
N ASN A 195 -19.57 11.31 2.06
CA ASN A 195 -19.26 12.68 2.46
C ASN A 195 -18.27 13.35 1.47
N ASP A 196 -17.21 12.64 1.05
CA ASP A 196 -16.23 13.18 0.11
C ASP A 196 -16.79 13.39 -1.31
N LEU A 197 -17.89 12.70 -1.65
CA LEU A 197 -18.62 12.87 -2.91
C LEU A 197 -19.52 14.10 -2.96
N LYS A 198 -19.85 14.70 -1.81
CA LYS A 198 -20.64 15.95 -1.72
C LYS A 198 -19.82 17.16 -2.15
N LYS A 199 -20.52 18.25 -2.48
CA LYS A 199 -19.86 19.56 -2.66
C LYS A 199 -19.22 20.00 -1.35
N GLN A 200 -18.16 20.81 -1.41
CA GLN A 200 -17.33 21.12 -0.25
C GLN A 200 -18.13 21.77 0.89
N GLU A 201 -19.08 22.63 0.54
CA GLU A 201 -20.01 23.33 1.42
C GLU A 201 -21.03 22.41 2.10
N GLU A 202 -21.30 21.24 1.52
CA GLU A 202 -22.29 20.25 2.01
C GLU A 202 -21.63 19.12 2.84
N ARG A 203 -20.30 19.13 2.99
CA ARG A 203 -19.57 18.09 3.72
C ARG A 203 -19.78 18.23 5.23
N ASN A 204 -20.08 17.11 5.88
CA ASN A 204 -19.98 17.00 7.33
C ASN A 204 -18.49 17.07 7.72
N LYS A 205 -18.12 18.11 8.49
CA LYS A 205 -16.75 18.37 8.93
C LYS A 205 -16.31 17.49 10.12
N GLU A 206 -17.25 16.82 10.79
CA GLU A 206 -16.96 15.88 11.88
C GLU A 206 -16.44 14.54 11.37
N LEU A 207 -16.78 14.18 10.12
CA LEU A 207 -16.27 12.97 9.49
C LEU A 207 -14.86 13.20 8.93
N PRO A 208 -13.95 12.22 9.06
CA PRO A 208 -12.67 12.29 8.39
C PRO A 208 -12.88 12.24 6.87
N THR A 209 -12.06 12.99 6.13
CA THR A 209 -11.95 12.83 4.67
C THR A 209 -11.30 11.49 4.34
N LEU A 210 -11.56 10.95 3.15
CA LEU A 210 -10.92 9.73 2.68
C LEU A 210 -9.40 9.89 2.69
N SER A 211 -8.91 11.06 2.29
CA SER A 211 -7.47 11.33 2.30
C SER A 211 -6.86 11.22 3.69
N ASN A 212 -7.49 11.80 4.72
CA ASN A 212 -7.01 11.67 6.10
C ASN A 212 -7.02 10.20 6.56
N LEU A 213 -8.08 9.47 6.22
CA LEU A 213 -8.23 8.07 6.56
C LEU A 213 -7.14 7.21 5.92
N LEU A 214 -6.86 7.42 4.63
CA LEU A 214 -5.78 6.73 3.92
C LEU A 214 -4.41 7.10 4.47
N PHE A 215 -4.20 8.33 4.95
CA PHE A 215 -2.95 8.75 5.59
C PHE A 215 -2.73 7.99 6.89
N ASP A 216 -3.76 7.95 7.73
CA ASP A 216 -3.71 7.28 9.02
C ASP A 216 -3.54 5.76 8.85
N ALA A 217 -4.14 5.18 7.80
CA ALA A 217 -3.91 3.79 7.41
C ALA A 217 -2.47 3.55 6.96
N ASP A 218 -1.88 4.44 6.17
CA ASP A 218 -0.49 4.32 5.71
C ASP A 218 0.51 4.41 6.87
N LYS A 219 0.26 5.30 7.83
CA LYS A 219 1.03 5.40 9.06
C LYS A 219 0.89 4.12 9.89
N ARG A 220 -0.34 3.63 10.03
CA ARG A 220 -0.63 2.40 10.77
C ARG A 220 0.08 1.19 10.15
N ALA A 221 0.11 1.11 8.82
CA ALA A 221 0.83 0.06 8.09
C ALA A 221 2.33 0.06 8.40
N THR A 222 2.94 1.25 8.48
CA THR A 222 4.35 1.40 8.88
C THR A 222 4.57 0.91 10.31
N GLU A 223 3.71 1.28 11.26
CA GLU A 223 3.79 0.82 12.66
C GLU A 223 3.74 -0.72 12.72
N ILE A 224 2.74 -1.33 12.07
CA ILE A 224 2.57 -2.79 12.02
C ILE A 224 3.82 -3.46 11.44
N THR A 225 4.29 -3.00 10.28
CA THR A 225 5.43 -3.60 9.58
C THR A 225 6.72 -3.50 10.41
N LYS A 226 6.93 -2.37 11.10
CA LYS A 226 8.08 -2.16 11.98
C LYS A 226 8.03 -3.10 13.19
N SER A 227 6.89 -3.18 13.87
CA SER A 227 6.71 -4.07 15.02
C SER A 227 6.92 -5.55 14.65
N LEU A 228 6.38 -5.98 13.50
CA LEU A 228 6.54 -7.36 13.03
C LEU A 228 8.00 -7.67 12.66
N SER A 229 8.67 -6.78 11.92
CA SER A 229 10.07 -6.99 11.52
C SER A 229 10.99 -7.12 12.74
N GLN A 230 10.81 -6.24 13.74
CA GLN A 230 11.56 -6.31 15.00
C GLN A 230 11.30 -7.62 15.76
N SER A 231 10.05 -8.09 15.81
CA SER A 231 9.71 -9.35 16.48
C SER A 231 10.35 -10.57 15.80
N VAL A 232 10.44 -10.57 14.47
CA VAL A 232 11.05 -11.67 13.71
C VAL A 232 12.57 -11.67 13.89
N GLU A 233 13.21 -10.50 13.86
CA GLU A 233 14.65 -10.36 14.13
C GLU A 233 15.01 -10.83 15.56
N GLN A 234 14.21 -10.47 16.56
CA GLN A 234 14.42 -10.93 17.94
C GLN A 234 14.25 -12.45 18.09
N ASN A 235 13.32 -13.07 17.37
CA ASN A 235 13.11 -14.51 17.38
C ASN A 235 14.18 -15.30 16.60
N GLN A 236 14.94 -14.63 15.71
CA GLN A 236 16.02 -15.23 14.93
C GLN A 236 17.42 -15.00 15.54
N ALA A 237 17.56 -14.17 16.56
CA ALA A 237 18.83 -13.99 17.27
C ALA A 237 19.22 -15.29 18.01
N PRO A 238 20.46 -15.80 17.89
CA PRO A 238 20.87 -17.02 18.56
C PRO A 238 20.79 -16.82 20.07
N LYS A 239 20.02 -17.67 20.75
CA LYS A 239 20.05 -17.81 22.21
C LYS A 239 21.50 -18.08 22.61
N GLN A 240 22.21 -17.06 23.10
CA GLN A 240 23.50 -17.25 23.73
C GLN A 240 23.28 -18.25 24.88
N GLN A 241 23.81 -19.46 24.70
CA GLN A 241 23.89 -20.47 25.74
C GLN A 241 24.59 -19.82 26.93
N LYS A 242 23.85 -19.60 28.02
CA LYS A 242 24.45 -19.40 29.34
C LYS A 242 25.33 -20.63 29.60
N LYS A 243 26.66 -20.45 29.52
CA LYS A 243 27.61 -21.36 30.16
C LYS A 243 27.23 -21.40 31.64
N GLN A 244 26.58 -22.49 32.05
CA GLN A 244 26.56 -22.87 33.45
C GLN A 244 27.98 -23.29 33.81
N THR A 245 28.58 -22.51 34.70
CA THR A 245 29.62 -22.94 35.62
C THR A 245 29.18 -24.22 36.31
N GLN A 246 29.97 -25.28 36.18
CA GLN A 246 30.01 -26.34 37.18
C GLN A 246 31.49 -26.59 37.49
N ASP A 247 31.87 -26.11 38.67
CA ASP A 247 32.95 -26.69 39.46
C ASP A 247 32.79 -28.21 39.51
N MET A 248 33.86 -28.92 39.18
CA MET A 248 34.10 -30.22 39.78
C MET A 248 35.55 -30.23 40.24
N GLU A 249 35.72 -29.98 41.55
CA GLU A 249 36.81 -30.54 42.32
C GLU A 249 36.90 -32.04 42.01
N MET A 250 38.07 -32.48 41.57
CA MET A 250 38.45 -33.90 41.63
C MET A 250 39.65 -33.96 42.57
N CYS A 251 39.39 -34.39 43.80
CA CYS A 251 40.39 -35.02 44.64
C CYS A 251 40.93 -36.25 43.92
N PHE A 252 42.25 -36.36 43.74
CA PHE A 252 43.07 -37.53 44.06
C PHE A 252 44.53 -37.07 44.21
#